data_AF-A0A915D381-F1
#
_entry.id   AF-A0A915D381-F1
#
_cell.length_a   1.000
_cell.length_b   1.000
_cell.length_c   1.000
_cell.angle_alpha   90.00
_cell.angle_beta   90.00
_cell.angle_gamma   90.00
#
_symmetry.space_group_name_H-M   'P 1'
#
loop_
_entity.id
_entity.type
_entity.pdbx_description
1 polymer ?
#
loop_
_entity_poly.entity_id
_entity_poly.type
_entity_poly.pdbx_seq_one_letter_code
_entity_poly.pdbx_strand_id
1 'polypeptide(L)'
;MSIQSSVPADFVFIDDIIPTIKQNLRYNTNENFMGHPLPGYSPMLAQRTVDYFFEWFKNSSDQSKKTYYYPNQDLKKPEIRDKYFTPTSGHSRGSTLDLTIIKLGKDVKEVNPVEQTLSDGRKILRLDDGSLDVGGSFDLFDDSSYHNTTLITDQQKEMRAYLKKVMDQHGFDAFVPEWWHYNLRDEPILKLFSILM
;
A
#
# COMPACT_ATOMS: atom_id res chain seq x y z
N MET A 1 8.85 -26.30 16.43
CA MET A 1 10.00 -26.08 15.51
C MET A 1 9.80 -24.72 14.89
N SER A 2 10.54 -23.71 15.36
CA SER A 2 10.52 -22.37 14.78
C SER A 2 11.23 -22.41 13.43
N ILE A 3 10.49 -22.15 12.35
CA ILE A 3 11.12 -21.82 11.08
C ILE A 3 11.66 -20.40 11.26
N GLN A 4 12.88 -20.29 11.77
CA GLN A 4 13.64 -19.07 11.68
C GLN A 4 14.10 -19.01 10.22
N SER A 5 13.25 -18.48 9.34
CA SER A 5 13.65 -18.16 7.98
C SER A 5 14.76 -17.12 8.10
N SER A 6 16.00 -17.50 7.81
CA SER A 6 17.12 -16.57 7.79
C SER A 6 16.78 -15.46 6.80
N VAL A 7 16.64 -14.24 7.30
CA VAL A 7 16.59 -13.04 6.46
C VAL A 7 17.85 -13.08 5.57
N PRO A 8 17.71 -13.00 4.23
CA PRO A 8 18.86 -12.91 3.33
C PRO A 8 19.80 -11.79 3.77
N ALA A 9 21.10 -11.95 3.56
CA ALA A 9 22.14 -11.04 4.08
C ALA A 9 21.95 -9.57 3.66
N ASP A 10 21.31 -9.34 2.51
CA ASP A 10 21.07 -8.00 1.96
C ASP A 10 19.74 -7.37 2.46
N PHE A 11 19.03 -8.02 3.37
CA PHE A 11 17.79 -7.54 3.95
C PHE A 11 17.93 -7.33 5.46
N VAL A 12 17.20 -6.35 5.97
CA VAL A 12 17.07 -6.06 7.40
C VAL A 12 15.60 -5.90 7.74
N PHE A 13 15.23 -6.15 8.99
CA PHE A 13 13.94 -5.69 9.48
C PHE A 13 14.01 -4.19 9.79
N ILE A 14 12.99 -3.44 9.38
CA ILE A 14 13.02 -1.97 9.50
C ILE A 14 12.94 -1.50 10.95
N ASP A 15 12.32 -2.28 11.85
CA ASP A 15 12.27 -2.02 13.28
C ASP A 15 13.60 -2.29 14.00
N ASP A 16 14.49 -3.11 13.44
CA ASP A 16 15.87 -3.21 13.94
C ASP A 16 16.64 -1.89 13.74
N ILE A 17 16.31 -1.14 12.68
CA ILE A 17 16.97 0.14 12.33
C ILE A 17 16.22 1.35 12.91
N ILE A 18 14.88 1.28 12.93
CA ILE A 18 13.99 2.35 13.41
C ILE A 18 13.04 1.73 14.45
N PRO A 19 13.47 1.52 15.70
CA PRO A 19 12.68 0.80 16.71
C PRO A 19 11.33 1.44 17.05
N THR A 20 11.16 2.73 16.73
CA THR A 20 9.93 3.47 16.95
C THR A 20 8.93 3.35 15.80
N ILE A 21 9.30 2.71 14.68
CA ILE A 21 8.42 2.54 13.53
C ILE A 21 7.21 1.67 13.91
N LYS A 22 6.04 2.05 13.41
CA LYS A 22 4.82 1.26 13.56
C LYS A 22 4.57 0.51 12.27
N GLN A 23 4.43 -0.81 12.34
CA GLN A 23 4.20 -1.67 11.19
C GLN A 23 2.79 -2.24 11.25
N ASN A 24 2.10 -2.27 10.11
CA ASN A 24 0.83 -2.98 9.94
C ASN A 24 0.95 -3.91 8.72
N LEU A 25 1.06 -5.21 8.97
CA LEU A 25 1.16 -6.24 7.94
C LEU A 25 -0.24 -6.61 7.42
N ARG A 26 -0.89 -5.69 6.70
CA ARG A 26 -2.30 -5.79 6.26
C ARG A 26 -2.64 -7.10 5.56
N TYR A 27 -1.75 -7.58 4.69
CA TYR A 27 -1.94 -8.84 3.96
C TYR A 27 -1.80 -10.11 4.82
N ASN A 28 -1.34 -10.01 6.07
CA ASN A 28 -1.37 -11.10 7.05
C ASN A 28 -2.68 -11.14 7.87
N THR A 29 -3.62 -10.23 7.59
CA THR A 29 -4.89 -10.07 8.33
C THR A 29 -6.07 -10.03 7.36
N ASN A 30 -7.28 -9.76 7.85
CA ASN A 30 -8.45 -9.49 7.00
C ASN A 30 -8.64 -7.98 6.68
N GLU A 31 -7.71 -7.12 7.11
CA GLU A 31 -7.69 -5.67 6.85
C GLU A 31 -7.00 -5.34 5.53
N ASN A 32 -7.46 -5.98 4.46
CA ASN A 32 -7.03 -5.74 3.09
C ASN A 32 -8.21 -5.91 2.12
N PHE A 33 -7.99 -5.60 0.85
CA PHE A 33 -9.03 -5.60 -0.18
C PHE A 33 -9.61 -6.98 -0.52
N MET A 34 -8.95 -8.09 -0.15
CA MET A 34 -9.46 -9.45 -0.33
C MET A 34 -10.33 -9.90 0.85
N GLY A 35 -10.21 -9.26 2.01
CA GLY A 35 -10.99 -9.57 3.20
C GLY A 35 -10.55 -10.81 3.99
N HIS A 36 -9.39 -11.38 3.66
CA HIS A 36 -8.78 -12.49 4.39
C HIS A 36 -7.24 -12.39 4.35
N PRO A 37 -6.53 -13.07 5.26
CA PRO A 37 -5.08 -13.19 5.19
C PRO A 37 -4.66 -13.85 3.88
N LEU A 38 -3.58 -13.35 3.28
CA LEU A 38 -2.94 -13.98 2.13
C LEU A 38 -2.21 -15.25 2.60
N PRO A 39 -2.54 -16.44 2.06
CA PRO A 39 -1.87 -17.67 2.46
C PRO A 39 -0.37 -17.62 2.17
N GLY A 40 0.45 -17.88 3.19
CA GLY A 40 1.91 -17.88 3.07
C GLY A 40 2.52 -16.48 2.88
N TYR A 41 1.81 -15.42 3.28
CA TYR A 41 2.33 -14.06 3.21
C TYR A 41 3.69 -13.94 3.89
N SER A 42 4.61 -13.33 3.16
CA SER A 42 5.89 -12.85 3.66
C SER A 42 6.19 -11.54 2.94
N PRO A 43 6.57 -10.46 3.64
CA PRO A 43 7.02 -9.23 3.01
C PRO A 43 8.15 -9.45 2.00
N MET A 44 8.96 -10.50 2.20
CA MET A 44 10.06 -10.89 1.30
C MET A 44 9.60 -11.57 0.01
N LEU A 45 8.32 -11.94 -0.10
CA LEU A 45 7.72 -12.65 -1.23
C LEU A 45 6.66 -11.80 -1.94
N ALA A 46 6.93 -10.49 -2.09
CA ALA A 46 5.98 -9.55 -2.68
C ALA A 46 5.55 -9.93 -4.11
N GLN A 47 6.40 -10.58 -4.91
CA GLN A 47 5.97 -11.05 -6.24
C GLN A 47 4.87 -12.12 -6.14
N ARG A 48 4.99 -13.09 -5.21
CA ARG A 48 3.92 -14.08 -4.97
C ARG A 48 2.63 -13.43 -4.49
N THR A 49 2.75 -12.34 -3.74
CA THR A 49 1.62 -11.53 -3.29
C THR A 49 0.89 -10.91 -4.48
N VAL A 50 1.63 -10.30 -5.40
CA VAL A 50 1.07 -9.76 -6.66
C VAL A 50 0.46 -10.86 -7.52
N ASP A 51 1.16 -11.98 -7.74
CA ASP A 51 0.63 -13.11 -8.53
C ASP A 51 -0.71 -13.60 -7.96
N TYR A 52 -0.82 -13.70 -6.63
CA TYR A 52 -2.05 -14.06 -5.96
C TYR A 52 -3.16 -13.02 -6.19
N PHE A 53 -2.87 -11.72 -6.13
CA PHE A 53 -3.85 -10.68 -6.39
C PHE A 53 -4.44 -10.80 -7.80
N PHE A 54 -3.60 -11.00 -8.81
CA PHE A 54 -4.05 -11.18 -10.19
C PHE A 54 -4.95 -12.42 -10.33
N GLU A 55 -4.62 -13.52 -9.66
CA GLU A 55 -5.47 -14.72 -9.65
C GLU A 55 -6.78 -14.49 -8.87
N TRP A 56 -6.75 -13.77 -7.76
CA TRP A 56 -7.93 -13.42 -6.99
C TRP A 56 -8.88 -12.52 -7.79
N PHE A 57 -8.37 -11.49 -8.47
CA PHE A 57 -9.21 -10.62 -9.32
C PHE A 57 -9.90 -11.38 -10.46
N LYS A 58 -9.22 -12.37 -11.05
CA LYS A 58 -9.79 -13.20 -12.13
C LYS A 58 -10.87 -14.15 -11.62
N ASN A 59 -10.61 -14.83 -10.50
CA ASN A 59 -11.36 -16.03 -10.12
C ASN A 59 -12.36 -15.78 -8.97
N SER A 60 -12.14 -14.77 -8.14
CA SER A 60 -12.98 -14.52 -6.96
C SER A 60 -14.29 -13.84 -7.33
N SER A 61 -15.39 -14.31 -6.74
CA SER A 61 -16.67 -13.58 -6.70
C SER A 61 -16.81 -12.72 -5.45
N ASP A 62 -15.85 -12.77 -4.52
CA ASP A 62 -15.87 -11.98 -3.29
C ASP A 62 -15.72 -10.49 -3.62
N GLN A 63 -16.67 -9.70 -3.14
CA GLN A 63 -16.71 -8.24 -3.24
C GLN A 63 -17.02 -7.61 -1.88
N SER A 64 -16.89 -8.37 -0.79
CA SER A 64 -17.25 -7.96 0.58
C SER A 64 -16.50 -6.71 1.04
N LYS A 65 -15.29 -6.49 0.51
CA LYS A 65 -14.44 -5.35 0.82
C LYS A 65 -14.50 -4.22 -0.21
N LYS A 66 -15.25 -4.39 -1.30
CA LYS A 66 -15.34 -3.41 -2.40
C LYS A 66 -15.61 -1.99 -1.91
N THR A 67 -16.56 -1.81 -1.01
CA THR A 67 -16.97 -0.50 -0.48
C THR A 67 -15.82 0.28 0.17
N TYR A 68 -14.82 -0.42 0.73
CA TYR A 68 -13.71 0.21 1.44
C TYR A 68 -12.50 0.49 0.55
N TYR A 69 -12.22 -0.39 -0.43
CA TYR A 69 -10.97 -0.35 -1.19
C TYR A 69 -11.14 0.02 -2.66
N TYR A 70 -12.31 -0.23 -3.26
CA TYR A 70 -12.52 0.08 -4.68
C TYR A 70 -14.01 0.33 -5.00
N PRO A 71 -14.68 1.25 -4.26
CA PRO A 71 -16.13 1.43 -4.32
C PRO A 71 -16.63 1.83 -5.72
N ASN A 72 -15.80 2.54 -6.48
CA ASN A 72 -16.14 3.09 -7.80
C ASN A 72 -15.46 2.34 -8.96
N GLN A 73 -14.72 1.26 -8.69
CA GLN A 73 -13.95 0.56 -9.71
C GLN A 73 -14.44 -0.88 -9.92
N ASP A 74 -14.13 -1.42 -11.09
CA ASP A 74 -14.28 -2.83 -11.41
C ASP A 74 -12.90 -3.44 -11.72
N LEU A 75 -12.21 -3.90 -10.67
CA LEU A 75 -10.85 -4.43 -10.75
C LEU A 75 -10.77 -5.81 -11.44
N LYS A 76 -11.90 -6.39 -11.87
CA LYS A 76 -11.88 -7.57 -12.74
C LYS A 76 -11.50 -7.22 -14.19
N LYS A 77 -11.73 -5.96 -14.57
CA LYS A 77 -11.41 -5.43 -15.89
C LYS A 77 -9.93 -5.04 -15.95
N PRO A 78 -9.12 -5.65 -16.82
CA PRO A 78 -7.69 -5.32 -16.93
C PRO A 78 -7.43 -3.82 -17.12
N GLU A 79 -8.23 -3.14 -17.94
CA GLU A 79 -8.09 -1.70 -18.21
C GLU A 79 -8.32 -0.79 -17.00
N ILE A 80 -8.94 -1.31 -15.93
CA ILE A 80 -9.10 -0.61 -14.66
C ILE A 80 -8.06 -1.11 -13.66
N ARG A 81 -7.90 -2.43 -13.53
CA ARG A 81 -6.94 -3.06 -12.61
C ARG A 81 -5.51 -2.59 -12.85
N ASP A 82 -5.08 -2.55 -14.11
CA ASP A 82 -3.68 -2.30 -14.49
C ASP A 82 -3.27 -0.83 -14.28
N LYS A 83 -4.22 0.03 -13.88
CA LYS A 83 -3.92 1.39 -13.38
C LYS A 83 -3.31 1.38 -11.98
N TYR A 84 -3.63 0.36 -11.18
CA TYR A 84 -3.25 0.23 -9.77
C TYR A 84 -2.26 -0.91 -9.57
N PHE A 85 -2.38 -2.00 -10.33
CA PHE A 85 -1.53 -3.18 -10.20
C PHE A 85 -0.62 -3.35 -11.40
N THR A 86 0.68 -3.51 -11.15
CA THR A 86 1.65 -3.98 -12.15
C THR A 86 1.94 -5.46 -11.95
N PRO A 87 2.13 -6.26 -13.02
CA PRO A 87 2.46 -7.68 -12.89
C PRO A 87 3.77 -7.93 -12.13
N THR A 88 4.67 -6.95 -12.10
CA THR A 88 5.91 -6.98 -11.34
C THR A 88 5.82 -6.05 -10.14
N SER A 89 6.26 -6.52 -8.96
CA SER A 89 6.26 -5.72 -7.75
C SER A 89 7.63 -5.11 -7.45
N GLY A 90 7.72 -3.79 -7.33
CA GLY A 90 8.93 -3.13 -6.79
C GLY A 90 9.27 -3.61 -5.38
N HIS A 91 8.25 -3.91 -4.57
CA HIS A 91 8.39 -4.46 -3.20
C HIS A 91 9.18 -5.78 -3.15
N SER A 92 9.24 -6.54 -4.26
CA SER A 92 10.05 -7.76 -4.31
C SER A 92 11.56 -7.51 -4.23
N ARG A 93 11.99 -6.28 -4.51
CA ARG A 93 13.39 -5.83 -4.43
C ARG A 93 13.75 -5.22 -3.07
N GLY A 94 12.83 -5.23 -2.11
CA GLY A 94 13.09 -4.72 -0.74
C GLY A 94 13.36 -3.23 -0.63
N SER A 95 13.19 -2.46 -1.72
CA SER A 95 13.52 -1.03 -1.81
C SER A 95 12.30 -0.14 -2.08
N THR A 96 11.11 -0.68 -1.81
CA THR A 96 9.82 0.00 -1.94
C THR A 96 9.13 0.03 -0.57
N LEU A 97 8.47 1.13 -0.25
CA LEU A 97 7.75 1.32 0.99
C LEU A 97 6.33 1.84 0.73
N ASP A 98 5.37 1.27 1.45
CA ASP A 98 4.04 1.81 1.62
C ASP A 98 3.94 2.43 3.01
N LEU A 99 3.82 3.76 3.10
CA LEU A 99 3.85 4.43 4.40
C LEU A 99 3.00 5.69 4.50
N THR A 100 2.73 6.07 5.74
CA THR A 100 2.09 7.33 6.11
C THR A 100 2.70 7.84 7.42
N ILE A 101 2.26 9.01 7.86
CA ILE A 101 2.72 9.66 9.07
C ILE A 101 1.66 9.47 10.17
N ILE A 102 2.12 9.26 11.40
CA ILE A 102 1.30 9.37 12.61
C ILE A 102 1.84 10.53 13.45
N LYS A 103 0.98 11.12 14.30
CA LYS A 103 1.42 12.18 15.21
C LYS A 103 2.43 11.63 16.21
N LEU A 104 3.54 12.34 16.41
CA LEU A 104 4.57 11.95 17.38
C LEU A 104 3.96 11.76 18.78
N GLY A 105 4.32 10.65 19.43
CA GLY A 105 3.77 10.26 20.75
C GLY A 105 2.34 9.72 20.71
N LYS A 106 1.80 9.43 19.52
CA LYS A 106 0.55 8.68 19.33
C LYS A 106 0.84 7.33 18.67
N ASP A 107 -0.04 6.37 18.94
CA ASP A 107 -0.08 5.09 18.25
C ASP A 107 -1.21 5.09 17.21
N VAL A 108 -1.13 4.12 16.29
CA VAL A 108 -2.27 3.74 15.46
C VAL A 108 -3.40 3.22 16.35
N LYS A 109 -4.63 3.49 15.94
CA LYS A 109 -5.86 3.12 16.65
C LYS A 109 -6.57 2.01 15.89
N GLU A 110 -7.57 1.43 16.56
CA GLU A 110 -8.55 0.60 15.87
C GLU A 110 -9.19 1.37 14.72
N VAL A 111 -9.36 0.70 13.59
CA VAL A 111 -9.88 1.29 12.37
C VAL A 111 -11.33 1.72 12.57
N ASN A 112 -11.60 3.00 12.31
CA ASN A 112 -12.95 3.55 12.25
C ASN A 112 -13.26 4.05 10.83
N PRO A 113 -14.20 3.44 10.09
CA PRO A 113 -14.60 3.94 8.79
C PRO A 113 -15.28 5.32 8.90
N VAL A 114 -14.75 6.30 8.18
CA VAL A 114 -15.29 7.66 8.09
C VAL A 114 -15.70 7.93 6.65
N GLU A 115 -16.97 8.28 6.45
CA GLU A 115 -17.45 8.73 5.13
C GLU A 115 -16.84 10.08 4.78
N GLN A 116 -16.30 10.18 3.56
CA GLN A 116 -15.87 11.44 2.97
C GLN A 116 -16.52 11.61 1.59
N THR A 117 -16.82 12.85 1.25
CA THR A 117 -17.34 13.22 -0.08
C THR A 117 -16.22 13.87 -0.87
N LEU A 118 -15.94 13.29 -2.04
CA LEU A 118 -14.98 13.82 -3.00
C LEU A 118 -15.55 15.09 -3.66
N SER A 119 -14.67 15.90 -4.26
CA SER A 119 -15.08 17.15 -4.91
C SER A 119 -16.03 16.96 -6.10
N ASP A 120 -16.10 15.75 -6.68
CA ASP A 120 -17.05 15.36 -7.73
C ASP A 120 -18.37 14.79 -7.18
N GLY A 121 -18.57 14.77 -5.86
CA GLY A 121 -19.77 14.29 -5.19
C GLY A 121 -19.80 12.79 -4.89
N ARG A 122 -18.82 11.99 -5.37
CA ARG A 122 -18.72 10.58 -4.99
C ARG A 122 -18.38 10.45 -3.50
N LYS A 123 -18.87 9.38 -2.89
CA LYS A 123 -18.58 9.04 -1.49
C LYS A 123 -17.62 7.87 -1.42
N ILE A 124 -16.66 7.96 -0.50
CA ILE A 124 -15.74 6.87 -0.17
C ILE A 124 -15.63 6.75 1.35
N LEU A 125 -15.22 5.58 1.84
CA LEU A 125 -14.95 5.36 3.25
C LEU A 125 -13.43 5.41 3.49
N ARG A 126 -12.97 6.39 4.26
CA ARG A 126 -11.61 6.40 4.80
C ARG A 126 -11.54 5.49 6.02
N LEU A 127 -10.63 4.54 6.04
CA LEU A 127 -10.34 3.68 7.18
C LEU A 127 -9.44 4.44 8.14
N ASP A 128 -10.02 5.20 9.05
CA ASP A 128 -9.27 6.03 9.99
C ASP A 128 -8.65 5.20 11.11
N ASP A 129 -7.33 5.02 11.06
CA ASP A 129 -6.53 4.38 12.10
C ASP A 129 -5.72 5.39 12.92
N GLY A 130 -6.07 6.69 12.84
CA GLY A 130 -5.34 7.77 13.51
C GLY A 130 -4.07 8.23 12.79
N SER A 131 -3.77 7.69 11.61
CA SER A 131 -2.78 8.25 10.70
C SER A 131 -3.22 9.57 10.07
N LEU A 132 -2.25 10.25 9.45
CA LEU A 132 -2.44 11.50 8.75
C LEU A 132 -3.56 11.39 7.70
N ASP A 133 -4.56 12.27 7.78
CA ASP A 133 -5.60 12.34 6.77
C ASP A 133 -5.05 13.00 5.50
N VAL A 134 -4.78 12.15 4.51
CA VAL A 134 -4.29 12.51 3.18
C VAL A 134 -5.35 12.26 2.11
N GLY A 135 -6.62 12.12 2.48
CA GLY A 135 -7.75 12.01 1.54
C GLY A 135 -8.13 10.60 1.11
N GLY A 136 -7.51 9.56 1.65
CA GLY A 136 -7.83 8.17 1.33
C GLY A 136 -7.16 7.18 2.28
N SER A 137 -7.62 5.93 2.25
CA SER A 137 -6.99 4.81 2.95
C SER A 137 -5.80 4.28 2.15
N PHE A 138 -4.95 3.46 2.78
CA PHE A 138 -4.10 2.53 2.05
C PHE A 138 -4.94 1.59 1.19
N ASP A 139 -4.42 1.18 0.03
CA ASP A 139 -5.07 0.31 -0.94
C ASP A 139 -6.45 0.79 -1.44
N LEU A 140 -6.74 2.10 -1.31
CA LEU A 140 -7.91 2.67 -1.95
C LEU A 140 -7.61 2.81 -3.45
N PHE A 141 -8.09 1.87 -4.26
CA PHE A 141 -8.00 1.89 -5.72
C PHE A 141 -9.09 2.80 -6.29
N ASP A 142 -8.84 4.10 -6.25
CA ASP A 142 -9.68 5.17 -6.79
C ASP A 142 -8.80 6.34 -7.26
N ASP A 143 -9.30 7.14 -8.21
CA ASP A 143 -8.58 8.31 -8.73
C ASP A 143 -8.26 9.35 -7.63
N SER A 144 -8.96 9.31 -6.49
CA SER A 144 -8.65 10.09 -5.28
C SER A 144 -7.34 9.69 -4.58
N SER A 145 -6.76 8.53 -4.91
CA SER A 145 -5.47 8.09 -4.34
C SER A 145 -4.26 8.65 -5.08
N TYR A 146 -4.46 9.22 -6.28
CA TYR A 146 -3.36 9.73 -7.09
C TYR A 146 -2.69 10.94 -6.46
N HIS A 147 -1.36 11.04 -6.52
CA HIS A 147 -0.61 12.19 -6.00
C HIS A 147 -1.06 13.54 -6.58
N ASN A 148 -1.50 13.57 -7.83
CA ASN A 148 -1.96 14.75 -8.55
C ASN A 148 -3.50 14.89 -8.62
N THR A 149 -4.23 14.16 -7.76
CA THR A 149 -5.70 14.21 -7.75
C THR A 149 -6.24 15.60 -7.41
N THR A 150 -7.38 15.95 -8.00
CA THR A 150 -8.17 17.14 -7.66
C THR A 150 -9.40 16.81 -6.79
N LEU A 151 -9.55 15.55 -6.40
CA LEU A 151 -10.77 15.01 -5.77
C LEU A 151 -10.84 15.22 -4.25
N ILE A 152 -9.72 15.55 -3.62
CA ILE A 152 -9.59 15.69 -2.17
C ILE A 152 -9.49 17.16 -1.76
N THR A 153 -9.69 17.45 -0.48
CA THR A 153 -9.61 18.81 0.07
C THR A 153 -8.19 19.39 -0.02
N ASP A 154 -8.06 20.70 0.01
CA ASP A 154 -6.73 21.35 -0.06
C ASP A 154 -5.86 21.01 1.16
N GLN A 155 -6.45 20.82 2.34
CA GLN A 155 -5.74 20.34 3.52
C GLN A 155 -5.18 18.93 3.29
N GLN A 156 -5.97 18.01 2.73
CA GLN A 156 -5.52 16.65 2.42
C GLN A 156 -4.42 16.65 1.34
N LYS A 157 -4.51 17.53 0.33
CA LYS A 157 -3.43 17.73 -0.67
C LYS A 157 -2.15 18.22 -0.02
N GLU A 158 -2.24 19.18 0.90
CA GLU A 158 -1.08 19.72 1.62
C GLU A 158 -0.38 18.62 2.44
N MET A 159 -1.16 17.83 3.18
CA MET A 159 -0.63 16.71 3.97
C MET A 159 0.02 15.62 3.09
N ARG A 160 -0.61 15.29 1.95
CA ARG A 160 -0.05 14.36 0.96
C ARG A 160 1.23 14.89 0.32
N ALA A 161 1.26 16.18 0.00
CA ALA A 161 2.44 16.85 -0.55
C ALA A 161 3.59 16.92 0.47
N TYR A 162 3.28 17.10 1.76
CA TYR A 162 4.26 17.04 2.83
C TYR A 162 4.92 15.66 2.89
N LEU A 163 4.12 14.58 2.94
CA LEU A 163 4.64 13.21 2.90
C LEU A 163 5.53 12.99 1.67
N LYS A 164 5.03 13.33 0.47
CA LYS A 164 5.79 13.22 -0.78
C LYS A 164 7.12 13.95 -0.72
N LYS A 165 7.12 15.19 -0.21
CA LYS A 165 8.32 16.03 -0.09
C LYS A 165 9.35 15.40 0.83
N VAL A 166 8.94 14.86 1.98
CA VAL A 166 9.85 14.17 2.91
C VAL A 166 10.50 12.97 2.22
N MET A 167 9.70 12.14 1.55
CA MET A 167 10.20 10.96 0.84
C MET A 167 11.17 11.34 -0.30
N ASP A 168 10.81 12.38 -1.08
CA ASP A 168 11.63 12.93 -2.16
C ASP A 168 13.00 13.41 -1.66
N GLN A 169 13.04 14.13 -0.54
CA GLN A 169 14.28 14.61 0.08
C GLN A 169 15.18 13.48 0.59
N HIS A 170 14.62 12.30 0.85
CA HIS A 170 15.33 11.12 1.32
C HIS A 170 15.59 10.08 0.21
N GLY A 171 15.50 10.48 -1.05
CA GLY A 171 15.92 9.65 -2.18
C GLY A 171 14.84 8.72 -2.72
N PHE A 172 13.57 8.93 -2.39
CA PHE A 172 12.48 8.12 -2.88
C PHE A 172 11.64 8.83 -3.96
N ASP A 173 11.23 8.08 -4.97
CA ASP A 173 10.26 8.50 -5.97
C ASP A 173 8.86 7.97 -5.64
N ALA A 174 7.89 8.87 -5.70
CA ALA A 174 6.48 8.54 -5.51
C ALA A 174 5.91 7.81 -6.74
N PHE A 175 5.08 6.79 -6.50
CA PHE A 175 4.27 6.19 -7.56
C PHE A 175 2.96 6.98 -7.71
N VAL A 176 2.75 7.60 -8.87
CA VAL A 176 1.69 8.60 -9.05
C VAL A 176 0.28 8.10 -8.67
N PRO A 177 -0.15 6.87 -9.01
CA PRO A 177 -1.49 6.37 -8.65
C PRO A 177 -1.73 6.13 -7.16
N GLU A 178 -0.68 5.98 -6.34
CA GLU A 178 -0.77 5.54 -4.96
C GLU A 178 -0.02 6.49 -4.03
N TRP A 179 -0.75 7.32 -3.27
CA TRP A 179 -0.13 8.35 -2.41
C TRP A 179 0.83 7.81 -1.34
N TRP A 180 0.69 6.53 -1.00
CA TRP A 180 1.46 5.85 0.04
C TRP A 180 2.72 5.16 -0.49
N HIS A 181 2.84 4.94 -1.80
CA HIS A 181 3.87 4.07 -2.41
C HIS A 181 5.08 4.85 -2.88
N TYR A 182 6.26 4.44 -2.42
CA TYR A 182 7.54 5.08 -2.71
C TYR A 182 8.63 4.06 -3.05
N ASN A 183 9.35 4.28 -4.15
CA ASN A 183 10.52 3.47 -4.54
C ASN A 183 11.81 4.25 -4.27
N LEU A 184 12.84 3.61 -3.73
CA LEU A 184 14.16 4.22 -3.61
C LEU A 184 14.75 4.48 -5.02
N ARG A 185 15.35 5.65 -5.28
CA ARG A 185 15.90 6.01 -6.62
C ARG A 185 17.06 5.13 -7.03
N ASP A 186 18.04 5.03 -6.15
CA ASP A 186 19.28 4.31 -6.37
C ASP A 186 19.21 2.94 -5.68
N GLU A 187 18.19 2.14 -6.06
CA GLU A 187 18.01 0.81 -5.47
C GLU A 187 19.28 -0.04 -5.65
N PRO A 188 19.75 -0.74 -4.59
CA PRO A 188 20.85 -1.69 -4.76
C PRO A 188 20.44 -2.72 -5.82
N ILE A 189 21.36 -3.05 -6.73
CA ILE A 189 21.19 -4.18 -7.64
C ILE A 189 21.27 -5.44 -6.78
N LEU A 190 20.15 -5.82 -6.17
CA LEU A 190 19.99 -7.16 -5.66
C LEU A 190 20.08 -8.08 -6.86
N LYS A 191 21.07 -8.96 -6.87
CA LYS A 191 21.04 -10.11 -7.76
C LYS A 191 19.80 -10.89 -7.35
N LEU A 192 18.67 -10.60 -8.02
CA LEU A 192 17.55 -11.51 -8.08
C LEU A 192 18.20 -12.86 -8.32
N PHE A 193 18.05 -13.79 -7.37
CA PHE A 193 18.39 -15.17 -7.64
C PHE A 193 17.67 -15.49 -8.94
N SER A 194 18.45 -15.67 -10.01
CA SER A 194 17.94 -16.07 -11.29
C SER A 194 17.25 -17.40 -11.07
N ILE A 195 15.94 -17.37 -10.82
CA ILE A 195 15.10 -18.51 -11.12
C ILE A 195 15.03 -18.48 -12.64
N LEU A 196 16.04 -19.09 -13.27
CA LEU A 196 15.87 -19.68 -14.58
C LEU A 196 14.63 -20.56 -14.48
N MET A 197 13.59 -20.19 -15.24
CA MET A 197 12.55 -21.15 -15.61
C MET A 197 13.16 -22.26 -16.46
#